data_AF-A0A0V1PTH3-F1
#
_entry.id   AF-A0A0V1PTH3-F1
#
_cell.length_a   1.000
_cell.length_b   1.000
_cell.length_c   1.000
_cell.angle_alpha   90.00
_cell.angle_beta   90.00
_cell.angle_gamma   90.00
#
_symmetry.space_group_name_H-M   'P 1'
#
loop_
_entity.id
_entity.type
_entity.pdbx_description
1 polymer ?
#
loop_
_entity_poly.entity_id
_entity_poly.type
_entity_poly.pdbx_seq_one_letter_code
_entity_poly.pdbx_strand_id
1 'polypeptide(L)'
;MTNDEIQKPSEEGMWVIGYGSLIFKPLPYYQFKVSGYLKGFIRRFWQSSSDHRGTPEAPGRVVTLVSLEDLKRNSKFHNDLHMYEVRGKDQETDLLSRTNSSTDLGEEDIRDITHKISKLEEDDLKVWGCAYYVGPEDVAKVKEYLDIREKDGYTTHKVPFHVLNVCDDSENANKVMQKTPKNKNGDYIIESLIYIGTIDNASFIGPEDIQKTGEKIKTSSGESGKNSEYLIELCKAVRNLDDKGRSRDYYLEDLVKLVDI
;
A
#
# COMPACT_ATOMS: atom_id res chain seq x y z
N MET A 1 -43.50 -8.43 10.33
CA MET A 1 -42.78 -7.55 11.26
C MET A 1 -41.45 -8.21 11.54
N THR A 2 -40.44 -7.92 10.73
CA THR A 2 -39.06 -8.36 10.97
C THR A 2 -38.34 -7.18 11.59
N ASN A 3 -37.80 -7.38 12.79
CA ASN A 3 -36.98 -6.41 13.50
C ASN A 3 -35.71 -6.17 12.70
N ASP A 4 -35.67 -5.10 11.92
CA ASP A 4 -34.41 -4.48 11.51
C ASP A 4 -33.81 -3.83 12.76
N GLU A 5 -33.04 -4.61 13.52
CA GLU A 5 -32.12 -4.06 14.50
C GLU A 5 -31.09 -3.23 13.74
N ILE A 6 -31.38 -1.93 13.58
CA ILE A 6 -30.41 -0.94 13.14
C ILE A 6 -29.24 -1.05 14.10
N GLN A 7 -28.13 -1.59 13.60
CA GLN A 7 -26.90 -1.75 14.34
C GLN A 7 -26.53 -0.38 14.91
N LYS A 8 -26.59 -0.25 16.23
CA LYS A 8 -26.30 1.01 16.93
C LYS A 8 -24.93 1.50 16.43
N PRO A 9 -24.78 2.78 16.01
CA PRO A 9 -23.48 3.29 15.56
C PRO A 9 -22.43 2.98 16.62
N SER A 10 -21.24 2.54 16.21
CA SER A 10 -20.14 2.37 17.17
C SER A 10 -19.93 3.70 17.87
N GLU A 11 -19.89 3.72 19.20
CA GLU A 11 -19.59 4.96 19.95
C GLU A 11 -18.15 5.44 19.72
N GLU A 12 -17.35 4.62 19.05
CA GLU A 12 -15.96 4.87 18.68
C GLU A 12 -15.83 5.04 17.16
N GLY A 13 -14.99 5.99 16.74
CA GLY A 13 -14.67 6.19 15.33
C GLY A 13 -13.86 5.03 14.75
N MET A 14 -13.53 5.14 13.47
CA MET A 14 -12.84 4.08 12.73
C MET A 14 -11.63 4.62 12.01
N TRP A 15 -10.56 3.84 11.95
CA TRP A 15 -9.43 4.12 11.08
C TRP A 15 -9.52 3.30 9.78
N VAL A 16 -9.10 3.88 8.67
CA VAL A 16 -9.01 3.19 7.37
C VAL A 16 -7.63 3.44 6.78
N ILE A 17 -6.92 2.36 6.48
CA ILE A 17 -5.55 2.42 5.95
C ILE A 17 -5.61 2.47 4.42
N GLY A 18 -4.90 3.44 3.84
CA GLY A 18 -4.69 3.59 2.41
C GLY A 18 -3.25 3.31 2.01
N TYR A 19 -3.06 2.37 1.08
CA TYR A 19 -1.76 2.08 0.46
C TYR A 19 -1.75 2.26 -1.07
N GLY A 20 -2.91 2.40 -1.70
CA GLY A 20 -3.04 2.62 -3.14
C GLY A 20 -3.64 3.99 -3.45
N SER A 21 -4.67 4.00 -4.28
CA SER A 21 -5.37 5.22 -4.70
C SER A 21 -5.86 6.09 -3.55
N LEU A 22 -6.20 5.51 -2.38
CA LEU A 22 -6.61 6.27 -1.21
C LEU A 22 -5.57 7.29 -0.76
N ILE A 23 -4.27 7.11 -1.04
CA ILE A 23 -3.23 8.09 -0.69
C ILE A 23 -3.46 9.45 -1.39
N PHE A 24 -3.90 9.43 -2.66
CA PHE A 24 -4.09 10.64 -3.48
C PHE A 24 -5.54 10.93 -3.89
N LYS A 25 -6.46 9.98 -3.67
CA LYS A 25 -7.92 10.15 -3.76
C LYS A 25 -8.50 9.86 -2.37
N PRO A 26 -8.55 10.86 -1.48
CA PRO A 26 -8.92 10.68 -0.08
C PRO A 26 -10.28 10.00 0.10
N LEU A 27 -10.41 9.27 1.21
CA LEU A 27 -11.67 8.70 1.66
C LEU A 27 -12.70 9.81 1.88
N PRO A 28 -13.98 9.68 1.48
CA PRO A 28 -15.00 10.66 1.84
C PRO A 28 -15.27 10.63 3.35
N TYR A 29 -15.78 11.75 3.90
CA TYR A 29 -16.19 11.89 5.31
C TYR A 29 -15.09 11.66 6.38
N TYR A 30 -13.83 11.54 5.98
CA TYR A 30 -12.73 11.53 6.95
C TYR A 30 -12.65 12.88 7.68
N GLN A 31 -12.29 12.84 8.95
CA GLN A 31 -12.09 14.04 9.75
C GLN A 31 -10.63 14.53 9.65
N PHE A 32 -9.67 13.61 9.72
CA PHE A 32 -8.24 13.89 9.52
C PHE A 32 -7.49 12.63 9.07
N LYS A 33 -6.24 12.80 8.63
CA LYS A 33 -5.37 11.68 8.21
C LYS A 33 -3.99 11.80 8.81
N VAL A 34 -3.32 10.66 8.99
CA VAL A 34 -1.92 10.56 9.40
C VAL A 34 -1.12 9.79 8.34
N SER A 35 0.18 10.04 8.25
CA SER A 35 1.07 9.26 7.39
C SER A 35 1.98 8.36 8.22
N GLY A 36 2.45 7.29 7.58
CA GLY A 36 3.17 6.22 8.27
C GLY A 36 3.40 5.04 7.34
N TYR A 37 3.56 3.86 7.91
CA TYR A 37 3.91 2.68 7.14
C TYR A 37 3.41 1.37 7.77
N LEU A 38 3.30 0.37 6.92
CA LEU A 38 3.10 -1.03 7.27
C LEU A 38 4.44 -1.75 7.29
N LYS A 39 4.57 -2.77 8.16
CA LYS A 39 5.72 -3.68 8.20
C LYS A 39 5.32 -5.08 7.75
N GLY A 40 6.26 -5.84 7.18
CA GLY A 40 6.02 -7.21 6.74
C GLY A 40 5.17 -7.32 5.48
N PHE A 41 5.04 -6.26 4.69
CA PHE A 41 4.32 -6.27 3.42
C PHE A 41 5.18 -5.73 2.29
N ILE A 42 4.92 -6.21 1.07
CA ILE A 42 5.32 -5.54 -0.16
C ILE A 42 4.10 -4.99 -0.89
N ARG A 43 4.30 -3.91 -1.62
CA ARG A 43 3.32 -3.38 -2.58
C ARG A 43 3.71 -3.79 -3.98
N ARG A 44 2.78 -4.36 -4.74
CA ARG A 44 3.01 -4.76 -6.14
C ARG A 44 1.80 -4.46 -7.01
N PHE A 45 2.03 -4.09 -8.27
CA PHE A 45 1.00 -3.95 -9.31
C PHE A 45 0.54 -5.32 -9.81
N TRP A 46 0.20 -6.21 -8.88
CA TRP A 46 -0.16 -7.60 -9.14
C TRP A 46 -1.66 -7.89 -9.03
N GLN A 47 -2.48 -6.84 -9.01
CA GLN A 47 -3.92 -6.97 -9.11
C GLN A 47 -4.38 -6.48 -10.48
N SER A 48 -5.12 -7.33 -11.20
CA SER A 48 -5.81 -6.99 -12.43
C SER A 48 -6.92 -5.95 -12.16
N SER A 49 -7.08 -4.97 -13.05
CA SER A 49 -8.21 -4.02 -13.02
C SER A 49 -8.89 -4.00 -14.37
N SER A 50 -10.13 -4.48 -14.42
CA SER A 50 -10.95 -4.58 -15.63
C SER A 50 -12.02 -3.49 -15.76
N ASP A 51 -12.17 -2.65 -14.75
CA ASP A 51 -13.28 -1.69 -14.61
C ASP A 51 -12.78 -0.24 -14.44
N HIS A 52 -11.65 -0.04 -13.75
CA HIS A 52 -11.13 1.28 -13.45
C HIS A 52 -9.96 1.69 -14.35
N ARG A 53 -8.90 0.87 -14.41
CA ARG A 53 -7.64 1.21 -15.10
C ARG A 53 -7.36 0.33 -16.32
N GLY A 54 -8.33 -0.49 -16.71
CA GLY A 54 -8.34 -1.28 -17.93
C GLY A 54 -9.77 -1.59 -18.35
N THR A 55 -9.91 -2.57 -19.24
CA THR A 55 -11.20 -3.13 -19.66
C THR A 55 -11.20 -4.65 -19.41
N PRO A 56 -12.35 -5.35 -19.52
CA PRO A 56 -12.38 -6.80 -19.43
C PRO A 56 -11.47 -7.50 -20.47
N GLU A 57 -11.35 -6.94 -21.67
CA GLU A 57 -10.52 -7.48 -22.76
C GLU A 57 -9.03 -7.09 -22.63
N ALA A 58 -8.77 -5.93 -22.03
CA ALA A 58 -7.43 -5.39 -21.82
C ALA A 58 -7.28 -4.88 -20.37
N PRO A 59 -7.16 -5.80 -19.39
CA PRO A 59 -7.10 -5.41 -17.99
C PRO A 59 -5.79 -4.70 -17.67
N GLY A 60 -5.92 -3.64 -16.87
CA GLY A 60 -4.81 -2.91 -16.31
C GLY A 60 -4.17 -3.65 -15.13
N ARG A 61 -3.32 -2.93 -14.41
CA ARG A 61 -2.66 -3.32 -13.18
C ARG A 61 -2.88 -2.23 -12.13
N VAL A 62 -3.28 -2.64 -10.94
CA VAL A 62 -3.38 -1.79 -9.74
C VAL A 62 -2.64 -2.46 -8.58
N VAL A 63 -2.35 -1.69 -7.53
CA VAL A 63 -1.57 -2.22 -6.42
C VAL A 63 -2.39 -3.12 -5.51
N THR A 64 -1.76 -4.18 -5.04
CA THR A 64 -2.16 -4.94 -3.86
C THR A 64 -0.99 -5.04 -2.87
N LEU A 65 -1.26 -5.59 -1.69
CA LEU A 65 -0.26 -5.95 -0.70
C LEU A 65 -0.08 -7.46 -0.66
N VAL A 66 1.16 -7.92 -0.54
CA VAL A 66 1.50 -9.32 -0.25
C VAL A 66 2.23 -9.35 1.07
N SER A 67 1.76 -10.17 2.01
CA SER A 67 2.38 -10.30 3.33
C SER A 67 3.66 -11.14 3.25
N LEU A 68 4.57 -10.95 4.20
CA LEU A 68 5.76 -11.79 4.35
C LEU A 68 5.37 -13.26 4.58
N GLU A 69 4.28 -13.50 5.29
CA GLU A 69 3.74 -14.85 5.49
C GLU A 69 3.36 -15.49 4.16
N ASP A 70 2.63 -14.78 3.30
CA ASP A 70 2.24 -15.25 1.97
C ASP A 70 3.45 -15.52 1.07
N LEU A 71 4.44 -14.61 1.11
CA LEU A 71 5.70 -14.77 0.40
C LEU A 71 6.41 -16.06 0.83
N LYS A 72 6.51 -16.33 2.14
CA LYS A 72 7.19 -17.51 2.69
C LYS A 72 6.43 -18.81 2.44
N ARG A 73 5.09 -18.78 2.50
CA ARG A 73 4.26 -19.99 2.44
C ARG A 73 3.95 -20.44 1.03
N ASN A 74 3.91 -19.52 0.06
CA ASN A 74 3.44 -19.84 -1.28
C ASN A 74 4.58 -20.02 -2.28
N SER A 75 4.70 -21.22 -2.85
CA SER A 75 5.75 -21.57 -3.80
C SER A 75 5.74 -20.73 -5.08
N LYS A 76 4.62 -20.04 -5.39
CA LYS A 76 4.52 -19.16 -6.55
C LYS A 76 5.52 -18.00 -6.51
N PHE A 77 5.99 -17.57 -5.34
CA PHE A 77 6.94 -16.46 -5.19
C PHE A 77 8.43 -16.86 -5.33
N HIS A 78 8.71 -18.03 -5.91
CA HIS A 78 10.04 -18.45 -6.41
C HIS A 78 11.23 -18.37 -5.43
N ASN A 79 11.06 -18.63 -4.13
CA ASN A 79 12.09 -18.58 -3.06
C ASN A 79 12.82 -17.24 -2.88
N ASP A 80 12.79 -16.39 -3.88
CA ASP A 80 13.61 -15.23 -4.12
C ASP A 80 12.67 -14.07 -4.46
N LEU A 81 12.78 -12.99 -3.69
CA LEU A 81 12.01 -11.78 -3.89
C LEU A 81 12.90 -10.73 -4.57
N HIS A 82 12.41 -10.25 -5.70
CA HIS A 82 12.94 -9.09 -6.39
C HIS A 82 12.57 -7.81 -5.60
N MET A 83 13.57 -7.20 -5.00
CA MET A 83 13.50 -5.94 -4.26
C MET A 83 14.24 -4.85 -5.04
N TYR A 84 13.79 -3.62 -4.89
CA TYR A 84 14.37 -2.46 -5.55
C TYR A 84 14.93 -1.57 -4.44
N GLU A 85 16.22 -1.23 -4.46
CA GLU A 85 16.89 -0.52 -3.34
C GLU A 85 17.77 0.66 -3.81
N VAL A 86 18.13 1.55 -2.88
CA VAL A 86 18.93 2.78 -3.14
C VAL A 86 20.43 2.51 -3.25
N ARG A 87 21.14 3.37 -4.01
CA ARG A 87 22.62 3.46 -3.97
C ARG A 87 23.02 4.34 -2.78
N GLY A 88 23.70 3.81 -1.77
CA GLY A 88 24.38 4.62 -0.75
C GLY A 88 23.88 4.45 0.69
N LYS A 89 24.37 5.31 1.59
CA LYS A 89 24.31 5.18 3.07
C LYS A 89 22.93 5.39 3.73
N ASP A 90 21.84 5.43 2.97
CA ASP A 90 20.51 5.63 3.56
C ASP A 90 20.00 4.32 4.16
N GLN A 91 20.01 4.26 5.50
CA GLN A 91 19.85 3.03 6.29
C GLN A 91 18.40 2.50 6.38
N GLU A 92 17.41 3.17 5.78
CA GLU A 92 16.01 2.89 6.11
C GLU A 92 15.50 1.56 5.50
N THR A 93 16.14 1.08 4.44
CA THR A 93 15.85 -0.21 3.78
C THR A 93 17.12 -0.94 3.33
N ASP A 94 18.29 -0.58 3.86
CA ASP A 94 19.60 -1.07 3.36
C ASP A 94 19.83 -2.55 3.74
N LEU A 95 19.10 -3.46 3.09
CA LEU A 95 19.34 -4.90 3.16
C LEU A 95 20.62 -5.27 2.41
N LEU A 96 21.03 -4.45 1.44
CA LEU A 96 22.34 -4.51 0.78
C LEU A 96 23.50 -4.53 1.78
N SER A 97 23.44 -3.78 2.89
CA SER A 97 24.47 -3.80 3.94
C SER A 97 24.65 -5.17 4.61
N ARG A 98 23.66 -6.06 4.54
CA ARG A 98 23.71 -7.44 5.08
C ARG A 98 24.16 -8.47 4.06
N THR A 99 24.23 -8.12 2.78
CA THR A 99 24.74 -8.98 1.72
C THR A 99 26.16 -8.56 1.35
N ASN A 100 27.15 -9.43 1.56
CA ASN A 100 28.56 -9.19 1.22
C ASN A 100 28.84 -9.12 -0.31
N SER A 101 27.93 -8.60 -1.14
CA SER A 101 28.18 -8.39 -2.56
C SER A 101 28.43 -6.92 -2.85
N SER A 102 29.66 -6.50 -2.60
CA SER A 102 30.24 -5.32 -3.22
C SER A 102 30.46 -5.62 -4.72
N THR A 103 29.41 -5.56 -5.51
CA THR A 103 29.52 -5.48 -6.97
C THR A 103 29.24 -4.04 -7.36
N ASP A 104 30.27 -3.40 -7.92
CA ASP A 104 30.19 -2.11 -8.61
C ASP A 104 29.32 -2.31 -9.86
N LEU A 105 28.00 -2.34 -9.64
CA LEU A 105 27.00 -2.48 -10.70
C LEU A 105 26.82 -1.11 -11.33
N GLY A 106 27.14 -0.99 -12.62
CA GLY A 106 27.08 0.24 -13.41
C GLY A 106 25.70 0.93 -13.42
N GLU A 107 25.59 2.04 -14.14
CA GLU A 107 24.32 2.74 -14.37
C GLU A 107 23.35 1.90 -15.23
N GLU A 108 22.78 0.83 -14.69
CA GLU A 108 21.52 0.30 -15.23
C GLU A 108 20.34 1.13 -14.68
N ASP A 109 19.34 1.39 -15.54
CA ASP A 109 18.21 2.26 -15.24
C ASP A 109 17.24 1.69 -14.17
N ILE A 110 17.19 0.37 -14.00
CA ILE A 110 16.32 -0.35 -13.04
C ILE A 110 17.17 -1.29 -12.21
N ARG A 111 17.01 -1.26 -10.87
CA ARG A 111 17.83 -2.09 -9.98
C ARG A 111 17.01 -3.17 -9.31
N ASP A 112 17.19 -4.37 -9.81
CA ASP A 112 16.56 -5.55 -9.26
C ASP A 112 17.56 -6.33 -8.41
N ILE A 113 17.31 -6.37 -7.10
CA ILE A 113 18.13 -7.08 -6.12
C ILE A 113 17.31 -8.23 -5.57
N THR A 114 17.87 -9.43 -5.68
CA THR A 114 17.18 -10.64 -5.26
C THR A 114 17.51 -11.01 -3.81
N HIS A 115 16.49 -11.14 -2.97
CA HIS A 115 16.61 -11.58 -1.59
C HIS A 115 15.93 -12.94 -1.37
N LYS A 116 16.60 -13.84 -0.64
CA LYS A 116 15.98 -15.10 -0.21
C LYS A 116 14.81 -14.79 0.71
N ILE A 117 13.59 -15.12 0.29
CA ILE A 117 12.36 -14.88 1.06
C ILE A 117 12.44 -15.52 2.45
N SER A 118 13.09 -16.68 2.55
CA SER A 118 13.28 -17.40 3.82
C SER A 118 14.11 -16.64 4.85
N LYS A 119 14.87 -15.61 4.43
CA LYS A 119 15.74 -14.79 5.29
C LYS A 119 15.14 -13.43 5.64
N LEU A 120 14.00 -13.07 5.06
CA LEU A 120 13.34 -11.80 5.32
C LEU A 120 12.60 -11.84 6.65
N GLU A 121 12.69 -10.76 7.41
CA GLU A 121 11.92 -10.48 8.62
C GLU A 121 10.93 -9.34 8.38
N GLU A 122 9.94 -9.14 9.27
CA GLU A 122 8.91 -8.11 9.07
C GLU A 122 9.49 -6.70 8.95
N ASP A 123 10.54 -6.41 9.72
CA ASP A 123 11.22 -5.11 9.72
C ASP A 123 12.00 -4.84 8.41
N ASP A 124 12.27 -5.87 7.61
CA ASP A 124 12.95 -5.74 6.32
C ASP A 124 11.99 -5.23 5.22
N LEU A 125 10.68 -5.33 5.44
CA LEU A 125 9.66 -4.99 4.45
C LEU A 125 8.78 -3.85 4.94
N LYS A 126 8.82 -2.72 4.25
CA LYS A 126 8.10 -1.50 4.65
C LYS A 126 7.29 -0.93 3.49
N VAL A 127 6.02 -0.60 3.76
CA VAL A 127 5.11 0.00 2.78
C VAL A 127 4.52 1.30 3.32
N TRP A 128 4.85 2.42 2.68
CA TRP A 128 4.40 3.75 3.07
C TRP A 128 2.95 4.04 2.70
N GLY A 129 2.14 4.48 3.64
CA GLY A 129 0.72 4.80 3.38
C GLY A 129 0.20 5.92 4.27
N CYS A 130 -1.12 6.03 4.30
CA CYS A 130 -1.83 6.91 5.22
C CYS A 130 -2.92 6.14 5.96
N ALA A 131 -3.35 6.67 7.10
CA ALA A 131 -4.54 6.20 7.80
C ALA A 131 -5.51 7.38 7.98
N TYR A 132 -6.77 7.17 7.62
CA TYR A 132 -7.86 8.13 7.74
C TYR A 132 -8.68 7.85 8.99
N TYR A 133 -8.94 8.86 9.81
CA TYR A 133 -9.88 8.75 10.90
C TYR A 133 -11.27 9.21 10.46
N VAL A 134 -12.28 8.40 10.77
CA VAL A 134 -13.69 8.64 10.48
C VAL A 134 -14.45 8.70 11.79
N GLY A 135 -15.21 9.77 11.99
CA GLY A 135 -16.04 9.94 13.19
C GLY A 135 -17.17 8.90 13.27
N PRO A 136 -17.61 8.53 14.50
CA PRO A 136 -18.73 7.61 14.74
C PRO A 136 -19.95 7.83 13.82
N GLU A 137 -20.29 9.09 13.54
CA GLU A 137 -21.43 9.53 12.75
C GLU A 137 -21.38 9.14 11.27
N ASP A 138 -20.18 8.95 10.72
CA ASP A 138 -19.96 8.68 9.31
C ASP A 138 -19.39 7.28 9.03
N VAL A 139 -19.09 6.48 10.07
CA VAL A 139 -18.55 5.12 9.94
C VAL A 139 -19.41 4.26 9.02
N ALA A 140 -20.74 4.29 9.18
CA ALA A 140 -21.66 3.49 8.38
C ALA A 140 -21.59 3.84 6.89
N LYS A 141 -21.60 5.15 6.56
CA LYS A 141 -21.51 5.65 5.18
C LYS A 141 -20.16 5.30 4.54
N VAL A 142 -19.08 5.40 5.31
CA VAL A 142 -17.74 5.06 4.85
C VAL A 142 -17.61 3.56 4.57
N LYS A 143 -18.15 2.70 5.43
CA LYS A 143 -18.15 1.25 5.19
C LYS A 143 -18.91 0.90 3.92
N GLU A 144 -20.12 1.44 3.74
CA GLU A 144 -20.91 1.24 2.52
C GLU A 144 -20.16 1.73 1.27
N TYR A 145 -19.52 2.90 1.34
CA TYR A 145 -18.68 3.43 0.26
C TYR A 145 -17.53 2.47 -0.09
N LEU A 146 -16.84 1.93 0.91
CA LEU A 146 -15.71 1.01 0.71
C LEU A 146 -16.16 -0.36 0.20
N ASP A 147 -17.30 -0.87 0.65
CA ASP A 147 -17.87 -2.14 0.17
C ASP A 147 -18.21 -2.07 -1.33
N ILE A 148 -18.66 -0.91 -1.83
CA ILE A 148 -18.89 -0.67 -3.26
C ILE A 148 -17.57 -0.53 -4.01
N ARG A 149 -16.64 0.26 -3.46
CA ARG A 149 -15.37 0.60 -4.12
C ARG A 149 -14.45 -0.60 -4.29
N GLU A 150 -14.48 -1.54 -3.35
CA GLU A 150 -13.50 -2.64 -3.25
C GLU A 150 -14.13 -4.00 -3.63
N LYS A 151 -15.26 -3.97 -4.36
CA LYS A 151 -16.09 -5.12 -4.74
C LYS A 151 -15.36 -6.20 -5.57
N ASP A 152 -14.22 -5.87 -6.18
CA ASP A 152 -13.42 -6.76 -7.03
C ASP A 152 -12.51 -7.72 -6.22
N GLY A 153 -13.10 -8.32 -5.18
CA GLY A 153 -12.50 -9.40 -4.39
C GLY A 153 -11.47 -8.94 -3.35
N TYR A 154 -11.39 -7.65 -3.03
CA TYR A 154 -10.59 -7.22 -1.89
C TYR A 154 -11.29 -7.66 -0.60
N THR A 155 -10.52 -8.20 0.32
CA THR A 155 -11.01 -8.58 1.65
C THR A 155 -10.51 -7.61 2.71
N THR A 156 -11.27 -7.49 3.80
CA THR A 156 -10.89 -6.63 4.93
C THR A 156 -9.93 -7.35 5.86
N HIS A 157 -8.85 -6.67 6.23
CA HIS A 157 -7.86 -7.15 7.21
C HIS A 157 -7.64 -6.10 8.28
N LYS A 158 -7.07 -6.52 9.41
CA LYS A 158 -6.53 -5.64 10.44
C LYS A 158 -5.02 -5.81 10.49
N VAL A 159 -4.30 -4.72 10.27
CA VAL A 159 -2.83 -4.71 10.25
C VAL A 159 -2.33 -3.54 11.10
N PRO A 160 -1.19 -3.70 11.80
CA PRO A 160 -0.58 -2.61 12.55
C PRO A 160 0.01 -1.58 11.58
N PHE A 161 -0.50 -0.35 11.66
CA PHE A 161 0.02 0.81 10.95
C PHE A 161 0.86 1.66 11.90
N HIS A 162 2.13 1.85 11.54
CA HIS A 162 3.11 2.62 12.31
C HIS A 162 3.01 4.09 11.89
N VAL A 163 2.44 4.92 12.76
CA VAL A 163 2.27 6.35 12.47
C VAL A 163 3.63 7.05 12.57
N LEU A 164 3.90 7.90 11.60
CA LEU A 164 5.12 8.72 11.57
C LEU A 164 4.81 10.20 11.72
N ASN A 165 3.84 10.71 10.96
CA ASN A 165 3.49 12.13 10.96
C ASN A 165 1.99 12.30 11.22
N VAL A 166 1.68 13.18 12.18
CA VAL A 166 0.34 13.69 12.43
C VAL A 166 0.37 15.17 12.05
N CYS A 167 -0.10 15.49 10.84
CA CYS A 167 -0.04 16.86 10.31
C CYS A 167 -1.22 17.73 10.73
N ASP A 168 -2.26 17.13 11.30
CA ASP A 168 -3.47 17.81 11.75
C ASP A 168 -3.35 18.14 13.25
N ASP A 169 -3.35 19.43 13.59
CA ASP A 169 -3.22 19.95 14.95
C ASP A 169 -4.57 20.32 15.58
N SER A 170 -5.69 19.94 14.96
CA SER A 170 -7.02 20.20 15.49
C SER A 170 -7.24 19.56 16.85
N GLU A 171 -8.14 20.14 17.65
CA GLU A 171 -8.50 19.60 18.96
C GLU A 171 -9.02 18.15 18.84
N ASN A 172 -9.74 17.85 17.76
CA ASN A 172 -10.25 16.52 17.48
C ASN A 172 -9.12 15.52 17.19
N ALA A 173 -8.19 15.85 16.29
CA ALA A 173 -7.03 15.01 15.99
C ALA A 173 -6.20 14.73 17.25
N ASN A 174 -5.94 15.77 18.05
CA ASN A 174 -5.24 15.64 19.32
C ASN A 174 -5.96 14.69 20.30
N LYS A 175 -7.28 14.82 20.48
CA LYS A 175 -8.09 13.94 21.34
C LYS A 175 -8.07 12.49 20.90
N VAL A 176 -8.17 12.25 19.59
CA VAL A 176 -8.14 10.89 19.03
C VAL A 176 -6.73 10.30 19.19
N MET A 177 -5.69 11.05 18.81
CA MET A 177 -4.30 10.57 18.89
C MET A 177 -3.86 10.29 20.33
N GLN A 178 -4.32 11.04 21.33
CA GLN A 178 -4.04 10.75 22.74
C GLN A 178 -4.57 9.38 23.20
N LYS A 179 -5.64 8.87 22.56
CA LYS A 179 -6.23 7.56 22.83
C LYS A 179 -5.64 6.45 21.97
N THR A 180 -4.94 6.80 20.88
CA THR A 180 -4.32 5.83 19.98
C THR A 180 -3.22 5.05 20.71
N PRO A 181 -3.21 3.71 20.64
CA PRO A 181 -2.18 2.88 21.27
C PRO A 181 -0.76 3.27 20.84
N LYS A 182 0.21 3.06 21.73
CA LYS A 182 1.63 3.24 21.46
C LYS A 182 2.37 1.92 21.59
N ASN A 183 3.38 1.70 20.76
CA ASN A 183 4.32 0.60 20.92
C ASN A 183 5.27 0.86 22.11
N LYS A 184 6.16 -0.11 22.38
CA LYS A 184 7.20 -0.01 23.43
C LYS A 184 8.17 1.16 23.28
N ASN A 185 8.32 1.70 22.07
CA ASN A 185 9.19 2.85 21.78
C ASN A 185 8.45 4.19 21.92
N GLY A 186 7.14 4.17 22.18
CA GLY A 186 6.30 5.35 22.29
C GLY A 186 5.69 5.84 20.96
N ASP A 187 5.90 5.11 19.86
CA ASP A 187 5.31 5.44 18.55
C ASP A 187 3.85 5.00 18.51
N TYR A 188 2.97 5.81 17.91
CA TYR A 188 1.57 5.46 17.73
C TYR A 188 1.42 4.29 16.75
N ILE A 189 0.60 3.30 17.13
CA ILE A 189 0.20 2.17 16.30
C ILE A 189 -1.32 2.21 16.14
N ILE A 190 -1.77 2.19 14.90
CA ILE A 190 -3.17 2.10 14.53
C ILE A 190 -3.41 0.69 14.01
N GLU A 191 -4.25 -0.09 14.69
CA GLU A 191 -4.75 -1.35 14.15
C GLU A 191 -6.14 -1.11 13.55
N SER A 192 -6.25 -1.19 12.22
CA SER A 192 -7.53 -0.92 11.58
C SER A 192 -7.70 -1.51 10.20
N LEU A 193 -8.87 -1.22 9.62
CA LEU A 193 -9.31 -1.81 8.37
C LEU A 193 -8.40 -1.40 7.22
N ILE A 194 -7.96 -2.41 6.48
CA ILE A 194 -7.29 -2.29 5.20
C ILE A 194 -7.96 -3.27 4.23
N TYR A 195 -8.14 -2.85 2.98
CA TYR A 195 -8.69 -3.70 1.93
C TYR A 195 -7.54 -4.27 1.12
N ILE A 196 -7.38 -5.59 1.05
CA ILE A 196 -6.28 -6.24 0.32
C ILE A 196 -6.85 -7.24 -0.70
N GLY A 197 -6.40 -7.14 -1.95
CA GLY A 197 -6.63 -8.16 -2.96
C GLY A 197 -5.65 -9.31 -2.71
N THR A 198 -6.07 -10.29 -1.92
CA THR A 198 -5.19 -11.37 -1.46
C THR A 198 -4.67 -12.22 -2.61
N ILE A 199 -3.65 -13.04 -2.33
CA ILE A 199 -3.02 -13.91 -3.33
C ILE A 199 -3.95 -15.01 -3.90
N ASP A 200 -5.12 -15.18 -3.27
CA ASP A 200 -6.18 -16.12 -3.63
C ASP A 200 -7.32 -15.45 -4.41
N ASN A 201 -7.29 -14.12 -4.56
CA ASN A 201 -8.25 -13.37 -5.36
C ASN A 201 -8.10 -13.75 -6.85
N ALA A 202 -9.21 -13.94 -7.56
CA ALA A 202 -9.22 -14.30 -8.98
C ALA A 202 -8.53 -13.24 -9.88
N SER A 203 -8.51 -11.98 -9.45
CA SER A 203 -7.83 -10.87 -10.10
C SER A 203 -6.36 -10.73 -9.69
N PHE A 204 -5.83 -11.58 -8.79
CA PHE A 204 -4.41 -11.60 -8.47
C PHE A 204 -3.62 -12.28 -9.60
N ILE A 205 -2.69 -11.54 -10.21
CA ILE A 205 -1.87 -12.00 -11.36
C ILE A 205 -0.40 -12.21 -11.00
N GLY A 206 -0.04 -11.99 -9.74
CA GLY A 206 1.34 -12.07 -9.27
C GLY A 206 1.87 -13.50 -9.08
N PRO A 207 3.19 -13.68 -9.04
CA PRO A 207 4.20 -12.66 -9.35
C PRO A 207 4.27 -12.37 -10.86
N GLU A 208 4.43 -11.10 -11.21
CA GLU A 208 4.63 -10.63 -12.59
C GLU A 208 5.93 -9.83 -12.67
N ASP A 209 6.70 -10.08 -13.73
CA ASP A 209 7.93 -9.35 -14.04
C ASP A 209 7.66 -7.85 -14.23
N ILE A 210 8.59 -7.00 -13.78
CA ILE A 210 8.38 -5.55 -13.80
C ILE A 210 8.27 -5.00 -15.23
N GLN A 211 8.98 -5.55 -16.20
CA GLN A 211 8.89 -5.13 -17.60
C GLN A 211 7.50 -5.43 -18.16
N LYS A 212 7.00 -6.65 -17.94
CA LYS A 212 5.63 -7.03 -18.33
C LYS A 212 4.57 -6.17 -17.65
N THR A 213 4.77 -5.89 -16.36
CA THR A 213 3.89 -4.99 -15.59
C THR A 213 3.89 -3.59 -16.22
N GLY A 214 5.07 -3.05 -16.53
CA GLY A 214 5.26 -1.75 -17.16
C GLY A 214 4.58 -1.66 -18.53
N GLU A 215 4.79 -2.65 -19.41
CA GLU A 215 4.14 -2.73 -20.72
C GLU A 215 2.61 -2.70 -20.62
N LYS A 216 2.04 -3.43 -19.66
CA LYS A 216 0.59 -3.43 -19.41
C LYS A 216 0.11 -2.07 -18.92
N ILE A 217 0.78 -1.47 -17.93
CA ILE A 217 0.39 -0.15 -17.41
C ILE A 217 0.50 0.93 -18.50
N LYS A 218 1.51 0.85 -19.35
CA LYS A 218 1.74 1.82 -20.44
C LYS A 218 0.62 1.83 -21.47
N THR A 219 0.03 0.67 -21.74
CA THR A 219 -0.95 0.48 -22.81
C THR A 219 -2.40 0.43 -22.34
N SER A 220 -2.65 0.24 -21.04
CA SER A 220 -4.00 0.08 -20.48
C SER A 220 -4.66 1.41 -20.10
N SER A 221 -5.97 1.47 -20.30
CA SER A 221 -6.84 2.58 -19.87
C SER A 221 -8.24 2.03 -19.58
N GLY A 222 -8.90 2.59 -18.56
CA GLY A 222 -10.28 2.25 -18.21
C GLY A 222 -11.11 3.50 -17.91
N GLU A 223 -12.27 3.31 -17.27
CA GLU A 223 -13.20 4.41 -16.96
C GLU A 223 -12.59 5.50 -16.07
N SER A 224 -11.63 5.13 -15.22
CA SER A 224 -10.91 6.07 -14.34
C SER A 224 -9.69 6.73 -14.98
N GLY A 225 -9.48 6.55 -16.28
CA GLY A 225 -8.37 7.10 -17.06
C GLY A 225 -7.23 6.11 -17.31
N LYS A 226 -6.07 6.62 -17.74
CA LYS A 226 -4.91 5.80 -18.10
C LYS A 226 -4.36 5.07 -16.88
N ASN A 227 -3.84 3.87 -17.08
CA ASN A 227 -3.20 3.14 -15.98
C ASN A 227 -1.87 3.79 -15.56
N SER A 228 -1.12 4.39 -16.49
CA SER A 228 0.11 5.12 -16.18
C SER A 228 -0.13 6.32 -15.25
N GLU A 229 -1.24 7.05 -15.41
CA GLU A 229 -1.63 8.14 -14.51
C GLU A 229 -1.83 7.64 -13.07
N TYR A 230 -2.41 6.45 -12.88
CA TYR A 230 -2.53 5.86 -11.55
C TYR A 230 -1.17 5.65 -10.89
N LEU A 231 -0.23 5.07 -11.64
CA LEU A 231 1.12 4.78 -11.15
C LEU A 231 1.88 6.07 -10.81
N ILE A 232 1.85 7.05 -11.71
CA ILE A 232 2.54 8.33 -11.54
C ILE A 232 1.98 9.08 -10.32
N GLU A 233 0.66 9.17 -10.18
CA GLU A 233 0.04 9.85 -9.04
C GLU A 233 0.29 9.11 -7.72
N LEU A 234 0.28 7.76 -7.73
CA LEU A 234 0.64 6.97 -6.55
C LEU A 234 2.09 7.23 -6.13
N CYS A 235 3.03 7.17 -7.08
CA CYS A 235 4.45 7.38 -6.82
C CYS A 235 4.71 8.77 -6.25
N LYS A 236 4.15 9.82 -6.86
CA LYS A 236 4.25 11.20 -6.34
C LYS A 236 3.67 11.31 -4.94
N ALA A 237 2.49 10.73 -4.71
CA ALA A 237 1.80 10.84 -3.43
C ALA A 237 2.54 10.10 -2.31
N VAL A 238 3.16 8.96 -2.61
CA VAL A 238 4.04 8.26 -1.66
C VAL A 238 5.26 9.10 -1.32
N ARG A 239 5.91 9.75 -2.30
CA ARG A 239 7.04 10.66 -2.05
C ARG A 239 6.69 11.84 -1.14
N ASN A 240 5.43 12.25 -1.13
CA ASN A 240 4.92 13.36 -0.32
C ASN A 240 4.32 12.92 1.03
N LEU A 241 4.44 11.66 1.45
CA LEU A 241 3.97 11.21 2.77
C LEU A 241 4.89 11.66 3.92
N ASP A 242 6.15 11.96 3.63
CA ASP A 242 7.12 12.44 4.60
C ASP A 242 8.01 13.55 4.00
N ASP A 243 7.89 14.76 4.56
CA ASP A 243 8.60 15.96 4.08
C ASP A 243 10.13 15.87 4.20
N LYS A 244 10.65 14.89 4.95
CA LYS A 244 12.09 14.62 5.05
C LYS A 244 12.62 13.72 3.93
N GLY A 245 11.77 13.34 2.98
CA GLY A 245 12.15 12.55 1.80
C GLY A 245 12.37 11.06 2.07
N ARG A 246 11.99 10.56 3.25
CA ARG A 246 12.13 9.14 3.64
C ARG A 246 11.10 8.23 2.99
N SER A 247 9.96 8.78 2.61
CA SER A 247 8.85 8.01 2.03
C SER A 247 9.10 7.65 0.58
N ARG A 248 9.90 6.61 0.36
CA ARG A 248 10.24 6.09 -0.96
C ARG A 248 9.72 4.67 -1.14
N ASP A 249 9.38 4.36 -2.39
CA ASP A 249 9.00 3.03 -2.85
C ASP A 249 9.69 2.80 -4.20
N TYR A 250 10.84 2.14 -4.16
CA TYR A 250 11.70 1.97 -5.32
C TYR A 250 11.06 1.13 -6.42
N TYR A 251 10.15 0.22 -6.07
CA TYR A 251 9.38 -0.52 -7.07
C TYR A 251 8.48 0.42 -7.87
N LEU A 252 7.80 1.36 -7.20
CA LEU A 252 7.00 2.39 -7.90
C LEU A 252 7.89 3.29 -8.75
N GLU A 253 9.03 3.74 -8.21
CA GLU A 253 9.96 4.63 -8.92
C GLU A 253 10.54 3.98 -10.18
N ASP A 254 10.95 2.72 -10.11
CA ASP A 254 11.48 1.99 -11.27
C ASP A 254 10.38 1.66 -12.28
N LEU A 255 9.17 1.30 -11.81
CA LEU A 255 8.03 1.06 -12.70
C LEU A 255 7.59 2.34 -13.43
N VAL A 256 7.74 3.53 -12.82
CA VAL A 256 7.49 4.82 -13.49
C VAL A 256 8.43 5.00 -14.69
N LYS A 257 9.72 4.66 -14.56
CA LYS A 257 10.70 4.78 -15.66
C LYS A 257 10.32 3.94 -16.89
N LEU A 258 9.57 2.86 -16.71
CA LEU A 258 9.13 1.99 -17.80
C LEU A 258 7.93 2.55 -18.59
N VAL A 259 7.14 3.41 -17.95
CA VAL A 259 5.88 3.92 -18.53
C VAL A 259 5.97 5.36 -19.01
N ASP A 260 6.90 6.16 -18.46
CA ASP A 260 7.14 7.54 -18.87
C ASP A 260 7.91 7.55 -20.20
N ILE A 261 7.36 8.21 -21.23
CA ILE A 261 8.04 8.51 -22.52
C ILE A 261 8.02 10.02 -22.72
#